data_AF-A0A7S1CI43-F1
#
_entry.id   AF-A0A7S1CI43-F1
#
_cell.length_a   1.000
_cell.length_b   1.000
_cell.length_c   1.000
_cell.angle_alpha   90.00
_cell.angle_beta   90.00
_cell.angle_gamma   90.00
#
_symmetry.space_group_name_H-M   'P 1'
#
loop_
_entity.id
_entity.type
_entity.pdbx_description
1 polymer ?
#
loop_
_entity_poly.entity_id
_entity_poly.type
_entity_poly.pdbx_seq_one_letter_code
_entity_poly.pdbx_strand_id
1 'polypeptide(L)'
;ASALGATLDGDEVDAQLEKMLEDDKPTADQRAAVSKEMTNLLVRRLDGLQRLALVWQNAADSDVDPHSMERTGLARDPRGEEEESAPSGSVTGPETRKRVKEDDSRFKMPTRDTEATEKELSALESLRRELHAAESSLMGRMVENIVFSMDRAPPFNVPWKKILRYTALTMKVPATRSNALQKHLKFFCTKSVSCQILRNMFWYIHCYSFQTGSEATQDAILGPVASSMTSLLSMVKTNKEFFHTRFPYAIAFGVLQTFFYYVPGSRSHYTRAFRLQVYVVVCRLLFGFDVCAVTVLRTAEAYFPEEAPAGSEAAAALSVAQRR
;
A
#
# COMPACT_ATOMS: atom_id res chain seq x y z
N ALA A 1 44.64 -33.58 17.09
CA ALA A 1 45.38 -32.30 17.00
C ALA A 1 44.61 -31.39 16.05
N SER A 2 43.55 -30.76 16.57
CA SER A 2 43.53 -29.36 17.03
C SER A 2 43.56 -28.36 15.88
N ALA A 3 42.40 -28.20 15.23
CA ALA A 3 42.09 -26.97 14.48
C ALA A 3 41.47 -26.00 15.48
N LEU A 4 42.25 -24.99 15.86
CA LEU A 4 41.84 -23.89 16.73
C LEU A 4 40.74 -23.07 16.03
N GLY A 5 39.55 -23.06 16.65
CA GLY A 5 38.51 -22.08 16.35
C GLY A 5 38.97 -20.71 16.82
N ALA A 6 39.14 -19.78 15.89
CA ALA A 6 39.26 -18.37 16.19
C ALA A 6 37.89 -17.86 16.63
N THR A 7 37.67 -17.79 17.94
CA THR A 7 36.62 -16.96 18.52
C THR A 7 37.02 -15.51 18.30
N LEU A 8 36.35 -14.82 17.37
CA LEU A 8 36.42 -13.37 17.25
C LEU A 8 35.89 -12.77 18.56
N ASP A 9 36.67 -11.88 19.17
CA ASP A 9 36.31 -11.17 20.39
C ASP A 9 35.02 -10.37 20.16
N GLY A 10 34.08 -10.48 21.12
CA GLY A 10 32.79 -9.79 21.04
C GLY A 10 32.92 -8.28 20.87
N ASP A 11 33.98 -7.69 21.42
CA ASP A 11 34.27 -6.26 21.31
C ASP A 11 34.64 -5.83 19.87
N GLU A 12 35.21 -6.73 19.05
CA GLU A 12 35.55 -6.43 17.66
C GLU A 12 34.31 -6.50 16.75
N VAL A 13 33.36 -7.39 17.09
CA VAL A 13 32.07 -7.49 16.39
C VAL A 13 31.19 -6.28 16.70
N ASP A 14 31.15 -5.84 17.96
CA ASP A 14 30.38 -4.65 18.36
C ASP A 14 30.96 -3.37 17.75
N ALA A 15 32.29 -3.24 17.67
CA ALA A 15 32.94 -2.11 16.99
C ALA A 15 32.67 -2.10 15.47
N GLN A 16 32.63 -3.27 14.83
CA GLN A 16 32.24 -3.38 13.41
C GLN A 16 30.76 -3.06 13.19
N LEU A 17 29.89 -3.49 14.10
CA LEU A 17 28.46 -3.20 14.03
C LEU A 17 28.17 -1.72 14.23
N GLU A 18 28.86 -1.07 15.18
CA GLU A 18 28.74 0.37 15.44
C GLU A 18 29.25 1.17 14.23
N LYS A 19 30.37 0.76 13.62
CA LYS A 19 30.89 1.38 12.38
C LYS A 19 29.93 1.20 11.20
N MET A 20 29.31 0.03 11.04
CA MET A 20 28.28 -0.20 10.01
C MET A 20 27.01 0.64 10.24
N LEU A 21 26.64 0.90 11.50
CA LEU A 21 25.51 1.75 11.88
C LEU A 21 25.81 3.24 11.68
N GLU A 22 27.07 3.66 11.81
CA GLU A 22 27.48 5.03 11.51
C GLU A 22 27.54 5.33 10.01
N ASP A 23 27.92 4.34 9.19
CA ASP A 23 27.95 4.46 7.73
C ASP A 23 26.53 4.55 7.10
N ASP A 24 25.47 4.16 7.83
CA ASP A 24 24.08 4.26 7.37
C ASP A 24 23.41 5.60 7.75
N LYS A 25 24.14 6.52 8.40
CA LYS A 25 23.63 7.87 8.69
C LYS A 25 23.58 8.67 7.39
N PRO A 26 22.42 9.28 7.03
CA PRO A 26 22.30 10.03 5.80
C PRO A 26 23.28 11.20 5.77
N THR A 27 24.04 11.31 4.68
CA THR A 27 25.08 12.34 4.52
C THR A 27 24.46 13.75 4.56
N ALA A 28 25.27 14.76 4.86
CA ALA A 28 24.81 16.15 4.86
C ALA A 28 24.16 16.54 3.52
N ASP A 29 24.71 16.07 2.41
CA ASP A 29 24.18 16.29 1.07
C ASP A 29 22.84 15.60 0.84
N GLN A 30 22.67 14.36 1.33
CA GLN A 30 21.38 13.68 1.30
C GLN A 30 20.34 14.46 2.12
N ARG A 31 20.68 14.92 3.33
CA ARG A 31 19.78 15.74 4.15
C ARG A 31 19.40 17.05 3.46
N ALA A 32 20.36 17.70 2.80
CA ALA A 32 20.12 18.93 2.04
C ALA A 32 19.21 18.67 0.81
N ALA A 33 19.40 17.56 0.10
CA ALA A 33 18.55 17.17 -1.02
C ALA A 33 17.10 16.90 -0.58
N VAL A 34 16.92 16.18 0.53
CA VAL A 34 15.59 15.93 1.13
C VAL A 34 14.92 17.23 1.57
N SER A 35 15.67 18.12 2.23
CA SER A 35 15.17 19.42 2.66
C SER A 35 14.73 20.29 1.48
N LYS A 36 15.52 20.32 0.39
CA LYS A 36 15.18 21.01 -0.85
C LYS A 36 13.92 20.44 -1.50
N GLU A 37 13.78 19.12 -1.53
CA GLU A 37 12.59 18.46 -2.07
C GLU A 37 11.33 18.76 -1.24
N MET A 38 11.43 18.67 0.09
CA MET A 38 10.34 19.06 0.99
C MET A 38 9.95 20.52 0.78
N THR A 39 10.93 21.42 0.65
CA THR A 39 10.67 22.85 0.40
C THR A 39 9.95 23.06 -0.93
N ASN A 40 10.40 22.44 -2.01
CA ASN A 40 9.75 22.54 -3.31
C ASN A 40 8.31 22.01 -3.30
N LEU A 41 8.06 20.93 -2.57
CA LEU A 41 6.72 20.37 -2.42
C LEU A 41 5.80 21.30 -1.63
N LEU A 42 6.32 21.91 -0.55
CA LEU A 42 5.57 22.90 0.22
C LEU A 42 5.24 24.14 -0.63
N VAL A 43 6.18 24.63 -1.44
CA VAL A 43 5.94 25.75 -2.37
C VAL A 43 4.83 25.40 -3.37
N ARG A 44 4.90 24.23 -4.03
CA ARG A 44 3.84 23.80 -4.97
C ARG A 44 2.47 23.67 -4.30
N ARG A 45 2.42 23.20 -3.05
CA ARG A 45 1.18 23.14 -2.28
C ARG A 45 0.64 24.52 -1.94
N LEU A 46 1.52 25.44 -1.56
CA LEU A 46 1.15 26.83 -1.30
C LEU A 46 0.54 27.47 -2.56
N ASP A 47 1.18 27.28 -3.72
CA ASP A 47 0.67 27.76 -5.01
C ASP A 47 -0.69 27.13 -5.36
N GLY A 48 -0.86 25.83 -5.11
CA GLY A 48 -2.14 25.14 -5.32
C GLY A 48 -3.26 25.67 -4.43
N LEU A 49 -2.96 25.90 -3.14
CA LEU A 49 -3.91 26.50 -2.20
C LEU A 49 -4.25 27.95 -2.57
N GLN A 50 -3.27 28.74 -3.03
CA GLN A 50 -3.51 30.09 -3.53
C GLN A 50 -4.43 30.09 -4.75
N ARG A 51 -4.26 29.15 -5.69
CA ARG A 51 -5.16 29.01 -6.84
C ARG A 51 -6.58 28.64 -6.42
N LEU A 52 -6.74 27.70 -5.49
CA LEU A 52 -8.06 27.32 -4.97
C LEU A 52 -8.74 28.48 -4.24
N ALA A 53 -7.98 29.21 -3.41
CA ALA A 53 -8.49 30.41 -2.74
C ALA A 53 -8.95 31.46 -3.75
N LEU A 54 -8.23 31.66 -4.85
CA LEU A 54 -8.59 32.60 -5.91
C LEU A 54 -9.85 32.14 -6.68
N VAL A 55 -10.02 30.84 -6.90
CA VAL A 55 -11.27 30.28 -7.47
C VAL A 55 -12.45 30.53 -6.53
N TRP A 56 -12.28 30.30 -5.23
CA TRP A 56 -13.34 30.54 -4.24
C TRP A 56 -13.67 32.03 -4.10
N GLN A 57 -12.66 32.89 -4.15
CA GLN A 57 -12.86 34.34 -4.13
C GLN A 57 -13.63 34.79 -5.36
N ASN A 58 -13.24 34.33 -6.56
CA ASN A 58 -13.97 34.64 -7.80
C ASN A 58 -15.39 34.08 -7.78
N ALA A 59 -15.61 32.89 -7.19
CA ALA A 59 -16.93 32.29 -7.05
C ALA A 59 -17.81 33.02 -6.03
N ALA A 60 -17.22 33.64 -5.01
CA ALA A 60 -17.93 34.48 -4.04
C ALA A 60 -18.23 35.88 -4.60
N ASP A 61 -17.36 36.40 -5.48
CA ASP A 61 -17.55 37.69 -6.15
C ASP A 61 -18.52 37.59 -7.34
N SER A 62 -18.63 36.42 -7.96
CA SER A 62 -19.73 36.11 -8.87
C SER A 62 -20.95 35.74 -8.03
N ASP A 63 -21.98 36.57 -8.04
CA ASP A 63 -23.26 36.38 -7.33
C ASP A 63 -24.10 35.21 -7.92
N VAL A 64 -23.44 34.06 -8.14
CA VAL A 64 -23.98 32.83 -8.69
C VAL A 64 -24.25 31.90 -7.53
N ASP A 65 -25.54 31.72 -7.25
CA ASP A 65 -26.06 30.88 -6.18
C ASP A 65 -25.43 29.46 -6.22
N PRO A 66 -24.60 29.07 -5.22
CA PRO A 66 -23.91 27.78 -5.23
C PRO A 66 -24.86 26.57 -5.17
N HIS A 67 -26.16 26.79 -4.95
CA HIS A 67 -27.18 25.76 -5.00
C HIS A 67 -27.75 25.45 -6.39
N SER A 68 -27.36 26.18 -7.45
CA SER A 68 -27.91 25.94 -8.79
C SER A 68 -27.23 24.81 -9.58
N MET A 69 -26.15 24.19 -9.09
CA MET A 69 -25.45 23.08 -9.78
C MET A 69 -25.77 21.67 -9.26
N GLU A 70 -26.52 21.51 -8.16
CA GLU A 70 -26.87 20.19 -7.60
C GLU A 70 -28.39 19.97 -7.50
N ARG A 71 -29.11 20.00 -8.63
CA ARG A 71 -30.46 19.43 -8.70
C ARG A 71 -30.73 18.71 -10.01
N THR A 72 -30.11 17.54 -10.15
CA THR A 72 -30.73 16.44 -10.90
C THR A 72 -30.67 15.17 -10.08
N GLY A 73 -31.80 14.87 -9.42
CA GLY A 73 -32.22 13.50 -9.17
C GLY A 73 -31.90 12.91 -7.80
N LEU A 74 -32.63 13.31 -6.76
CA LEU A 74 -33.07 12.36 -5.73
C LEU A 74 -34.48 12.72 -5.26
N ALA A 75 -35.43 11.87 -5.62
CA ALA A 75 -36.80 11.87 -5.13
C ALA A 75 -36.85 11.39 -3.67
N ARG A 76 -37.84 11.92 -2.94
CA ARG A 76 -38.04 11.79 -1.50
C ARG A 76 -39.30 10.96 -1.21
N ASP A 77 -39.20 10.11 -0.16
CA ASP A 77 -40.24 9.59 0.75
C ASP A 77 -41.31 8.60 0.22
N PRO A 78 -42.09 7.86 1.08
CA PRO A 78 -42.17 7.88 2.57
C PRO A 78 -42.31 6.51 3.31
N ARG A 79 -42.16 6.61 4.65
CA ARG A 79 -42.89 5.97 5.79
C ARG A 79 -43.55 4.58 5.69
N GLY A 80 -43.33 3.80 6.76
CA GLY A 80 -44.26 2.79 7.30
C GLY A 80 -43.90 2.48 8.76
N GLU A 81 -44.82 2.76 9.68
CA GLU A 81 -44.79 2.49 11.13
C GLU A 81 -45.32 1.07 11.44
N GLU A 82 -44.99 0.55 12.63
CA GLU A 82 -45.73 -0.39 13.53
C GLU A 82 -44.68 -1.04 14.48
N GLU A 83 -44.67 -0.75 15.79
CA GLU A 83 -45.33 -1.48 16.92
C GLU A 83 -45.10 -3.01 16.86
N GLU A 84 -44.77 -3.80 17.89
CA GLU A 84 -44.96 -3.81 19.35
C GLU A 84 -44.05 -4.99 19.83
N SER A 85 -43.36 -4.99 20.98
CA SER A 85 -43.82 -5.61 22.23
C SER A 85 -42.61 -6.20 22.99
N ALA A 86 -42.62 -6.08 24.32
CA ALA A 86 -41.73 -6.79 25.26
C ALA A 86 -42.39 -8.13 25.66
N PRO A 87 -41.67 -9.05 26.35
CA PRO A 87 -41.76 -9.02 27.82
C PRO A 87 -40.50 -9.46 28.60
N SER A 88 -40.64 -9.27 29.92
CA SER A 88 -39.79 -9.45 31.09
C SER A 88 -39.16 -10.83 31.38
N GLY A 89 -38.10 -10.83 32.22
CA GLY A 89 -37.85 -11.94 33.17
C GLY A 89 -36.53 -11.92 33.97
N SER A 90 -36.62 -11.58 35.27
CA SER A 90 -35.87 -12.02 36.49
C SER A 90 -34.39 -12.50 36.41
N VAL A 91 -33.41 -11.90 37.12
CA VAL A 91 -33.03 -11.96 38.57
C VAL A 91 -32.37 -13.26 39.07
N THR A 92 -31.29 -13.08 39.87
CA THR A 92 -30.40 -13.98 40.67
C THR A 92 -29.05 -14.25 40.00
N GLY A 93 -27.86 -14.13 40.60
CA GLY A 93 -27.33 -13.89 41.95
C GLY A 93 -25.86 -14.42 41.95
N PRO A 94 -24.90 -13.86 42.70
CA PRO A 94 -23.46 -14.13 42.50
C PRO A 94 -22.93 -15.24 43.41
N GLU A 95 -21.98 -16.05 42.93
CA GLU A 95 -21.16 -16.88 43.82
C GLU A 95 -19.68 -16.97 43.38
N THR A 96 -18.84 -16.53 44.31
CA THR A 96 -17.39 -16.66 44.37
C THR A 96 -16.97 -18.11 44.64
N ARG A 97 -15.98 -18.64 43.91
CA ARG A 97 -15.17 -19.75 44.40
C ARG A 97 -13.69 -19.58 44.06
N LYS A 98 -12.92 -19.20 45.08
CA LYS A 98 -11.45 -19.31 45.12
C LYS A 98 -11.08 -20.79 45.15
N ARG A 99 -10.11 -21.22 44.34
CA ARG A 99 -9.22 -22.33 44.65
C ARG A 99 -7.79 -21.97 44.27
N VAL A 100 -6.91 -22.21 45.23
CA VAL A 100 -5.47 -21.93 45.21
C VAL A 100 -4.74 -23.14 44.62
N LYS A 101 -3.79 -22.83 43.74
CA LYS A 101 -2.53 -23.48 43.32
C LYS A 101 -2.38 -25.01 43.43
N GLU A 102 -1.87 -25.59 42.35
CA GLU A 102 -0.69 -26.46 42.41
C GLU A 102 0.11 -26.34 41.10
N ASP A 103 1.43 -26.23 41.27
CA ASP A 103 2.46 -26.13 40.24
C ASP A 103 2.55 -27.41 39.41
N ASP A 104 2.52 -27.29 38.08
CA ASP A 104 3.14 -28.28 37.21
C ASP A 104 3.82 -27.61 36.02
N SER A 105 5.12 -27.39 36.19
CA SER A 105 6.02 -26.86 35.19
C SER A 105 6.44 -27.98 34.22
N ARG A 106 5.72 -28.16 33.11
CA ARG A 106 6.23 -28.78 31.87
C ARG A 106 5.29 -28.52 30.70
N PHE A 107 5.88 -28.11 29.57
CA PHE A 107 5.24 -27.70 28.31
C PHE A 107 4.47 -26.38 28.33
N LYS A 108 5.20 -25.27 28.15
CA LYS A 108 4.60 -24.05 27.56
C LYS A 108 4.11 -24.40 26.15
N MET A 109 2.81 -24.64 26.03
CA MET A 109 2.12 -24.73 24.75
C MET A 109 2.44 -23.50 23.90
N PRO A 110 2.60 -23.64 22.57
CA PRO A 110 2.72 -22.50 21.68
C PRO A 110 1.52 -21.58 21.92
N THR A 111 1.78 -20.35 22.32
CA THR A 111 0.75 -19.32 22.48
C THR A 111 0.01 -19.15 21.15
N ARG A 112 -1.32 -19.07 21.15
CA ARG A 112 -2.20 -18.95 19.96
C ARG A 112 -1.72 -17.97 18.87
N ASP A 113 -0.92 -16.98 19.23
CA ASP A 113 -0.30 -16.03 18.31
C ASP A 113 0.83 -16.64 17.46
N THR A 114 1.61 -17.61 17.97
CA THR A 114 2.69 -18.27 17.22
C THR A 114 2.14 -19.20 16.13
N GLU A 115 1.05 -19.92 16.42
CA GLU A 115 0.37 -20.76 15.42
C GLU A 115 -0.28 -19.93 14.30
N ALA A 116 -0.80 -18.75 14.64
CA ALA A 116 -1.38 -17.84 13.66
C ALA A 116 -0.31 -17.29 12.72
N THR A 117 0.86 -16.91 13.25
CA THR A 117 1.99 -16.46 12.42
C THR A 117 2.54 -17.57 11.53
N GLU A 118 2.62 -18.81 12.01
CA GLU A 118 3.09 -19.95 11.22
C GLU A 118 2.15 -20.27 10.05
N LYS A 119 0.83 -20.26 10.29
CA LYS A 119 -0.18 -20.41 9.23
C LYS A 119 -0.09 -19.30 8.18
N GLU A 120 0.20 -18.07 8.60
CA GLU A 120 0.37 -16.94 7.69
C GLU A 120 1.63 -17.06 6.84
N LEU A 121 2.75 -17.48 7.43
CA LEU A 121 4.00 -17.76 6.73
C LEU A 121 3.82 -18.89 5.71
N SER A 122 3.20 -20.00 6.11
CA SER A 122 2.91 -21.11 5.19
C SER A 122 2.00 -20.68 4.03
N ALA A 123 0.98 -19.85 4.30
CA ALA A 123 0.12 -19.29 3.27
C ALA A 123 0.86 -18.35 2.31
N LEU A 124 1.80 -17.54 2.83
CA LEU A 124 2.65 -16.66 2.04
C LEU A 124 3.56 -17.47 1.12
N GLU A 125 4.21 -18.51 1.62
CA GLU A 125 5.06 -19.41 0.84
C GLU A 125 4.27 -20.16 -0.25
N SER A 126 3.06 -20.62 0.06
CA SER A 126 2.18 -21.25 -0.93
C SER A 126 1.83 -20.28 -2.06
N LEU A 127 1.45 -19.03 -1.72
CA LEU A 127 1.16 -17.99 -2.71
C LEU A 127 2.39 -17.66 -3.55
N ARG A 128 3.56 -17.55 -2.92
CA ARG A 128 4.83 -17.30 -3.62
C ARG A 128 5.13 -18.40 -4.65
N ARG A 129 4.93 -19.66 -4.28
CA ARG A 129 5.06 -20.81 -5.21
C ARG A 129 4.10 -20.72 -6.39
N GLU A 130 2.82 -20.41 -6.13
CA GLU A 130 1.83 -20.22 -7.20
C GLU A 130 2.18 -19.07 -8.16
N LEU A 131 2.72 -17.96 -7.63
CA LEU A 131 3.12 -16.81 -8.44
C LEU A 131 4.33 -17.12 -9.33
N HIS A 132 5.34 -17.85 -8.83
CA HIS A 132 6.47 -18.31 -9.64
C HIS A 132 6.07 -19.38 -10.67
N ALA A 133 5.07 -20.21 -10.37
CA ALA A 133 4.51 -21.15 -11.35
C ALA A 133 3.81 -20.39 -12.51
N ALA A 134 3.02 -19.36 -12.18
CA ALA A 134 2.39 -18.49 -13.18
C ALA A 134 3.43 -17.78 -14.06
N GLU A 135 4.47 -17.22 -13.45
CA GLU A 135 5.60 -16.60 -14.15
C GLU A 135 6.24 -17.54 -15.17
N SER A 136 6.53 -18.77 -14.77
CA SER A 136 7.16 -19.77 -15.64
C SER A 136 6.32 -20.07 -16.89
N SER A 137 4.99 -20.03 -16.75
CA SER A 137 4.05 -20.22 -17.88
C SER A 137 3.92 -19.02 -18.82
N LEU A 138 4.44 -17.85 -18.43
CA LEU A 138 4.28 -16.57 -19.15
C LEU A 138 5.60 -16.07 -19.75
N MET A 139 6.62 -16.92 -19.80
CA MET A 139 7.91 -16.65 -20.42
C MET A 139 7.72 -16.21 -21.89
N GLY A 140 8.29 -15.06 -22.26
CA GLY A 140 8.18 -14.47 -23.61
C GLY A 140 7.22 -13.28 -23.73
N ARG A 141 6.44 -12.97 -22.69
CA ARG A 141 5.62 -11.74 -22.68
C ARG A 141 6.49 -10.51 -22.44
N MET A 142 6.79 -9.79 -23.51
CA MET A 142 7.48 -8.49 -23.50
C MET A 142 6.50 -7.37 -23.13
N VAL A 143 6.95 -6.43 -22.30
CA VAL A 143 6.08 -5.35 -21.81
C VAL A 143 5.71 -4.39 -22.94
N GLU A 144 6.64 -4.13 -23.85
CA GLU A 144 6.50 -3.23 -24.99
C GLU A 144 5.47 -3.73 -26.03
N ASN A 145 5.23 -5.04 -26.07
CA ASN A 145 4.30 -5.66 -27.00
C ASN A 145 2.85 -5.66 -26.49
N ILE A 146 2.63 -5.27 -25.24
CA ILE A 146 1.30 -5.23 -24.63
C ILE A 146 0.68 -3.87 -24.95
N VAL A 147 -0.43 -3.88 -25.69
CA VAL A 147 -1.22 -2.68 -25.94
C VAL A 147 -2.52 -2.77 -25.14
N PHE A 148 -2.76 -1.78 -24.29
CA PHE A 148 -3.99 -1.66 -23.51
C PHE A 148 -4.84 -0.49 -24.02
N SER A 149 -6.15 -0.73 -24.11
CA SER A 149 -7.17 0.30 -24.34
C SER A 149 -8.43 -0.09 -23.54
N MET A 150 -9.17 0.92 -23.07
CA MET A 150 -10.43 0.73 -22.37
C MET A 150 -11.54 0.17 -23.27
N ASP A 151 -11.43 0.34 -24.59
CA ASP A 151 -12.43 -0.11 -25.56
C ASP A 151 -12.35 -1.62 -25.86
N ARG A 152 -11.32 -2.29 -25.35
CA ARG A 152 -11.03 -3.70 -25.63
C ARG A 152 -10.88 -4.48 -24.33
N ALA A 153 -11.08 -5.78 -24.43
CA ALA A 153 -10.77 -6.67 -23.32
C ALA A 153 -9.27 -6.55 -22.97
N PRO A 154 -8.90 -6.60 -21.66
CA PRO A 154 -7.51 -6.57 -21.26
C PRO A 154 -6.71 -7.69 -21.95
N PRO A 155 -5.46 -7.43 -22.37
CA PRO A 155 -4.62 -8.39 -23.09
C PRO A 155 -4.43 -9.74 -22.38
N PHE A 156 -4.57 -9.77 -21.06
CA PHE A 156 -4.56 -10.97 -20.26
C PHE A 156 -5.27 -10.76 -18.93
N ASN A 157 -5.67 -11.87 -18.31
CA ASN A 157 -6.28 -11.87 -16.99
C ASN A 157 -5.22 -12.11 -15.92
N VAL A 158 -5.22 -11.27 -14.88
CA VAL A 158 -4.38 -11.42 -13.69
C VAL A 158 -5.29 -11.79 -12.52
N PRO A 159 -4.92 -12.76 -11.67
CA PRO A 159 -5.66 -13.06 -10.45
C PRO A 159 -5.40 -11.99 -9.38
N TRP A 160 -5.99 -10.80 -9.56
CA TRP A 160 -5.81 -9.60 -8.71
C TRP A 160 -5.94 -9.88 -7.21
N LYS A 161 -6.91 -10.73 -6.84
CA LYS A 161 -7.13 -11.13 -5.44
C LYS A 161 -5.94 -11.88 -4.84
N LYS A 162 -5.23 -12.71 -5.63
CA LYS A 162 -4.03 -13.43 -5.17
C LYS A 162 -2.87 -12.46 -4.95
N ILE A 163 -2.67 -11.51 -5.88
CA ILE A 163 -1.65 -10.46 -5.75
C ILE A 163 -1.88 -9.60 -4.51
N LEU A 164 -3.11 -9.14 -4.26
CA LEU A 164 -3.42 -8.34 -3.07
C LEU A 164 -3.32 -9.15 -1.77
N ARG A 165 -3.67 -10.44 -1.80
CA ARG A 165 -3.48 -11.31 -0.64
C ARG A 165 -2.00 -11.51 -0.32
N TYR A 166 -1.17 -11.75 -1.35
CA TYR A 166 0.28 -11.82 -1.21
C TYR A 166 0.82 -10.51 -0.62
N THR A 167 0.44 -9.38 -1.22
CA THR A 167 0.83 -8.04 -0.74
C THR A 167 0.48 -7.78 0.73
N ALA A 168 -0.76 -8.10 1.13
CA ALA A 168 -1.22 -7.89 2.50
C ALA A 168 -0.55 -8.82 3.53
N LEU A 169 0.02 -9.94 3.09
CA LEU A 169 0.82 -10.84 3.93
C LEU A 169 2.28 -10.38 4.02
N THR A 170 2.85 -9.88 2.94
CA THR A 170 4.23 -9.35 2.91
C THR A 170 4.38 -8.02 3.64
N MET A 171 3.31 -7.20 3.66
CA MET A 171 3.36 -5.87 4.26
C MET A 171 3.58 -5.92 5.78
N LYS A 172 4.66 -5.30 6.25
CA LYS A 172 4.95 -5.17 7.69
C LYS A 172 4.03 -4.15 8.36
N VAL A 173 3.47 -4.57 9.49
CA VAL A 173 2.67 -3.72 10.38
C VAL A 173 3.40 -3.60 11.71
N PRO A 174 3.56 -2.39 12.29
CA PRO A 174 4.24 -2.21 13.57
C PRO A 174 3.66 -3.11 14.66
N ALA A 175 4.55 -3.79 15.41
CA ALA A 175 4.22 -4.81 16.40
C ALA A 175 3.29 -4.31 17.52
N THR A 176 3.36 -3.02 17.85
CA THR A 176 2.66 -2.40 18.98
C THR A 176 1.13 -2.40 18.85
N ARG A 177 0.56 -2.69 17.67
CA ARG A 177 -0.90 -2.76 17.41
C ARG A 177 -1.29 -3.85 16.40
N SER A 178 -0.44 -4.87 16.23
CA SER A 178 -0.30 -5.62 14.97
C SER A 178 -1.53 -6.42 14.52
N ASN A 179 -2.12 -7.25 15.37
CA ASN A 179 -3.05 -8.28 14.90
C ASN A 179 -4.39 -7.72 14.38
N ALA A 180 -4.99 -6.75 15.07
CA ALA A 180 -6.27 -6.18 14.65
C ALA A 180 -6.12 -5.32 13.39
N LEU A 181 -5.06 -4.50 13.33
CA LEU A 181 -4.79 -3.62 12.20
C LEU A 181 -4.36 -4.39 10.96
N GLN A 182 -3.58 -5.46 11.11
CA GLN A 182 -3.21 -6.34 10.01
C GLN A 182 -4.43 -7.11 9.47
N LYS A 183 -5.31 -7.61 10.35
CA LYS A 183 -6.60 -8.18 9.93
C LYS A 183 -7.47 -7.17 9.18
N HIS A 184 -7.50 -5.92 9.67
CA HIS A 184 -8.22 -4.83 9.03
C HIS A 184 -7.67 -4.55 7.61
N LEU A 185 -6.35 -4.44 7.45
CA LEU A 185 -5.71 -4.27 6.14
C LEU A 185 -6.04 -5.43 5.20
N LYS A 186 -5.86 -6.68 5.65
CA LYS A 186 -6.16 -7.89 4.86
C LYS A 186 -7.62 -7.94 4.43
N PHE A 187 -8.54 -7.55 5.32
CA PHE A 187 -9.96 -7.49 5.00
C PHE A 187 -10.26 -6.53 3.85
N PHE A 188 -9.70 -5.32 3.86
CA PHE A 188 -9.93 -4.36 2.79
C PHE A 188 -9.14 -4.69 1.52
N CYS A 189 -7.89 -5.13 1.61
CA CYS A 189 -7.10 -5.53 0.43
C CYS A 189 -7.74 -6.69 -0.34
N THR A 190 -8.53 -7.55 0.29
CA THR A 190 -9.16 -8.71 -0.37
C THR A 190 -10.57 -8.44 -0.91
N LYS A 191 -11.09 -7.21 -0.80
CA LYS A 191 -12.36 -6.81 -1.40
C LYS A 191 -12.28 -6.73 -2.92
N SER A 192 -13.42 -6.94 -3.58
CA SER A 192 -13.58 -6.78 -5.03
C SER A 192 -13.19 -5.38 -5.51
N VAL A 193 -13.58 -4.36 -4.76
CA VAL A 193 -13.25 -2.95 -5.06
C VAL A 193 -11.73 -2.71 -5.04
N SER A 194 -11.01 -3.26 -4.07
CA SER A 194 -9.54 -3.19 -4.02
C SER A 194 -8.89 -3.89 -5.22
N CYS A 195 -9.46 -5.00 -5.67
CA CYS A 195 -9.00 -5.69 -6.89
C CYS A 195 -9.22 -4.82 -8.14
N GLN A 196 -10.32 -4.07 -8.21
CA GLN A 196 -10.59 -3.14 -9.30
C GLN A 196 -9.59 -1.98 -9.28
N ILE A 197 -9.29 -1.41 -8.10
CA ILE A 197 -8.25 -0.39 -7.95
C ILE A 197 -6.90 -0.92 -8.42
N LEU A 198 -6.47 -2.10 -7.96
CA LEU A 198 -5.21 -2.69 -8.39
C LEU A 198 -5.17 -2.91 -9.91
N ARG A 199 -6.22 -3.49 -10.49
CA ARG A 199 -6.32 -3.72 -11.95
C ARG A 199 -6.15 -2.43 -12.72
N ASN A 200 -6.91 -1.41 -12.35
CA ASN A 200 -6.92 -0.12 -13.05
C ASN A 200 -5.57 0.59 -12.87
N MET A 201 -4.99 0.56 -11.66
CA MET A 201 -3.66 1.14 -11.40
C MET A 201 -2.54 0.41 -12.15
N PHE A 202 -2.63 -0.92 -12.29
CA PHE A 202 -1.67 -1.68 -13.10
C PHE A 202 -1.70 -1.22 -14.56
N TRP A 203 -2.89 -1.14 -15.17
CA TRP A 203 -3.04 -0.68 -16.55
C TRP A 203 -2.67 0.80 -16.73
N TYR A 204 -2.97 1.65 -15.74
CA TYR A 204 -2.54 3.04 -15.74
C TYR A 204 -1.01 3.13 -15.80
N ILE A 205 -0.31 2.41 -14.92
CA ILE A 205 1.17 2.41 -14.88
C ILE A 205 1.75 1.82 -16.16
N HIS A 206 1.13 0.79 -16.73
CA HIS A 206 1.50 0.22 -18.01
C HIS A 206 1.43 1.27 -19.13
N CYS A 207 0.29 1.94 -19.26
CA CYS A 207 0.11 3.01 -20.23
C CYS A 207 1.11 4.15 -20.03
N TYR A 208 1.24 4.63 -18.79
CA TYR A 208 2.13 5.72 -18.42
C TYR A 208 3.61 5.42 -18.69
N SER A 209 4.06 4.18 -18.49
CA SER A 209 5.50 3.83 -18.55
C SER A 209 5.93 3.26 -19.90
N PHE A 210 5.05 2.50 -20.57
CA PHE A 210 5.43 1.65 -21.71
C PHE A 210 4.63 1.91 -22.99
N GLN A 211 3.52 2.65 -22.94
CA GLN A 211 2.68 2.92 -24.12
C GLN A 211 2.67 4.42 -24.45
N THR A 212 3.39 4.80 -25.50
CA THR A 212 3.41 6.19 -25.98
C THR A 212 2.04 6.63 -26.53
N GLY A 213 1.68 7.91 -26.36
CA GLY A 213 0.41 8.44 -26.86
C GLY A 213 -0.82 7.88 -26.15
N SER A 214 -0.68 7.42 -24.90
CA SER A 214 -1.75 6.79 -24.14
C SER A 214 -2.45 7.73 -23.14
N GLU A 215 -2.26 9.05 -23.27
CA GLU A 215 -2.76 10.06 -22.33
C GLU A 215 -4.28 9.99 -22.18
N ALA A 216 -5.02 9.86 -23.30
CA ALA A 216 -6.47 9.71 -23.27
C ALA A 216 -6.93 8.43 -22.52
N THR A 217 -6.19 7.33 -22.70
CA THR A 217 -6.46 6.07 -21.97
C THR A 217 -6.14 6.21 -20.48
N GLN A 218 -5.05 6.89 -20.14
CA GLN A 218 -4.67 7.18 -18.77
C GLN A 218 -5.77 7.99 -18.06
N ASP A 219 -6.26 9.06 -18.68
CA ASP A 219 -7.36 9.88 -18.16
C ASP A 219 -8.66 9.08 -17.99
N ALA A 220 -9.00 8.24 -18.97
CA ALA A 220 -10.18 7.37 -18.90
C ALA A 220 -10.10 6.34 -17.77
N ILE A 221 -8.90 5.90 -17.36
CA ILE A 221 -8.71 4.99 -16.23
C ILE A 221 -8.90 5.70 -14.87
N LEU A 222 -8.59 6.99 -14.78
CA LEU A 222 -8.66 7.74 -13.51
C LEU A 222 -10.08 7.82 -12.94
N GLY A 223 -11.11 7.96 -13.79
CA GLY A 223 -12.51 7.97 -13.35
C GLY A 223 -12.91 6.69 -12.58
N PRO A 224 -12.72 5.49 -13.17
CA PRO A 224 -12.91 4.21 -12.48
C PRO A 224 -12.07 4.04 -11.20
N VAL A 225 -10.83 4.53 -11.17
CA VAL A 225 -9.99 4.51 -9.96
C VAL A 225 -10.60 5.37 -8.87
N ALA A 226 -10.98 6.61 -9.17
CA ALA A 226 -11.58 7.55 -8.22
C ALA A 226 -12.91 7.03 -7.67
N SER A 227 -13.78 6.49 -8.53
CA SER A 227 -15.05 5.87 -8.14
C SER A 227 -14.84 4.67 -7.21
N SER A 228 -13.91 3.78 -7.57
CA SER A 228 -13.58 2.61 -6.74
C SER A 228 -12.96 3.01 -5.40
N MET A 229 -12.07 4.00 -5.38
CA MET A 229 -11.46 4.51 -4.16
C MET A 229 -12.51 5.14 -3.23
N THR A 230 -13.41 5.98 -3.77
CA THR A 230 -14.50 6.60 -3.00
C THR A 230 -15.44 5.54 -2.41
N SER A 231 -15.79 4.53 -3.21
CA SER A 231 -16.57 3.38 -2.74
C SER A 231 -15.84 2.65 -1.61
N LEU A 232 -14.54 2.38 -1.76
CA LEU A 232 -13.72 1.75 -0.73
C LEU A 232 -13.67 2.57 0.56
N LEU A 233 -13.47 3.88 0.48
CA LEU A 233 -13.42 4.77 1.63
C LEU A 233 -14.74 4.84 2.40
N SER A 234 -15.87 4.76 1.69
CA SER A 234 -17.20 4.70 2.33
C SER A 234 -17.38 3.41 3.17
N MET A 235 -16.72 2.32 2.79
CA MET A 235 -16.75 1.05 3.53
C MET A 235 -15.82 1.03 4.76
N VAL A 236 -14.76 1.86 4.79
CA VAL A 236 -13.80 1.91 5.90
C VAL A 236 -14.39 2.74 7.04
N LYS A 237 -15.08 2.08 7.98
CA LYS A 237 -15.74 2.76 9.13
C LYS A 237 -14.78 3.02 10.30
N THR A 238 -13.77 2.19 10.48
CA THR A 238 -12.82 2.24 11.60
C THR A 238 -11.39 2.34 11.09
N ASN A 239 -10.46 2.86 11.90
CA ASN A 239 -9.03 2.94 11.58
C ASN A 239 -8.73 3.57 10.20
N LYS A 240 -9.52 4.59 9.81
CA LYS A 240 -9.41 5.26 8.51
C LYS A 240 -7.99 5.73 8.23
N GLU A 241 -7.37 6.43 9.18
CA GLU A 241 -6.00 6.93 9.04
C GLU A 241 -5.01 5.79 8.76
N PHE A 242 -5.09 4.69 9.53
CA PHE A 242 -4.24 3.53 9.32
C PHE A 242 -4.40 2.94 7.91
N PHE A 243 -5.63 2.84 7.43
CA PHE A 243 -5.94 2.35 6.09
C PHE A 243 -5.41 3.32 5.02
N HIS A 244 -5.72 4.62 5.12
CA HIS A 244 -5.28 5.64 4.16
C HIS A 244 -3.77 5.68 4.02
N THR A 245 -3.02 5.61 5.12
CA THR A 245 -1.55 5.69 5.08
C THR A 245 -0.88 4.47 4.45
N ARG A 246 -1.57 3.32 4.41
CA ARG A 246 -0.97 2.02 4.02
C ARG A 246 -1.48 1.47 2.70
N PHE A 247 -2.76 1.66 2.43
CA PHE A 247 -3.42 1.07 1.28
C PHE A 247 -2.79 1.51 -0.06
N PRO A 248 -2.42 2.79 -0.28
CA PRO A 248 -1.74 3.19 -1.50
C PRO A 248 -0.41 2.47 -1.74
N TYR A 249 0.37 2.26 -0.68
CA TYR A 249 1.61 1.48 -0.75
C TYR A 249 1.36 0.00 -1.05
N ALA A 250 0.30 -0.58 -0.48
CA ALA A 250 -0.12 -1.94 -0.82
C ALA A 250 -0.54 -2.06 -2.29
N ILE A 251 -1.26 -1.08 -2.84
CA ILE A 251 -1.59 -1.09 -4.28
C ILE A 251 -0.32 -0.95 -5.12
N ALA A 252 0.59 -0.05 -4.78
CA ALA A 252 1.84 0.16 -5.51
C ALA A 252 2.71 -1.10 -5.54
N PHE A 253 2.89 -1.75 -4.38
CA PHE A 253 3.58 -3.04 -4.30
C PHE A 253 2.86 -4.11 -5.11
N GLY A 254 1.52 -4.18 -5.05
CA GLY A 254 0.75 -5.12 -5.86
C GLY A 254 0.94 -4.91 -7.37
N VAL A 255 1.03 -3.65 -7.84
CA VAL A 255 1.33 -3.34 -9.25
C VAL A 255 2.71 -3.88 -9.63
N LEU A 256 3.71 -3.62 -8.79
CA LEU A 256 5.07 -4.10 -8.97
C LEU A 256 5.14 -5.64 -9.04
N GLN A 257 4.50 -6.34 -8.11
CA GLN A 257 4.41 -7.80 -8.14
C GLN A 257 3.67 -8.32 -9.39
N THR A 258 2.68 -7.57 -9.88
CA THR A 258 1.99 -7.96 -11.12
C THR A 258 2.93 -7.87 -12.32
N PHE A 259 3.73 -6.81 -12.44
CA PHE A 259 4.77 -6.73 -13.48
C PHE A 259 5.77 -7.88 -13.34
N PHE A 260 6.27 -8.12 -12.13
CA PHE A 260 7.29 -9.13 -11.88
C PHE A 260 6.85 -10.55 -12.26
N TYR A 261 5.63 -10.95 -11.87
CA TYR A 261 5.13 -12.32 -12.07
C TYR A 261 4.34 -12.52 -13.36
N TYR A 262 3.58 -11.53 -13.82
CA TYR A 262 2.66 -11.67 -14.96
C TYR A 262 3.15 -11.01 -16.24
N VAL A 263 4.24 -10.23 -16.17
CA VAL A 263 4.91 -9.64 -17.33
C VAL A 263 6.43 -9.86 -17.19
N PRO A 264 6.95 -11.10 -17.30
CA PRO A 264 8.37 -11.36 -17.06
C PRO A 264 9.33 -10.54 -17.94
N GLY A 265 8.89 -10.13 -19.15
CA GLY A 265 9.67 -9.22 -20.00
C GLY A 265 9.84 -7.80 -19.47
N SER A 266 9.12 -7.42 -18.39
CA SER A 266 9.32 -6.13 -17.70
C SER A 266 10.54 -6.12 -16.78
N ARG A 267 11.21 -7.26 -16.54
CA ARG A 267 12.33 -7.39 -15.60
C ARG A 267 13.53 -6.51 -15.93
N SER A 268 13.83 -6.32 -17.20
CA SER A 268 14.87 -5.39 -17.66
C SER A 268 14.60 -3.95 -17.22
N HIS A 269 13.32 -3.60 -17.03
CA HIS A 269 12.87 -2.28 -16.59
C HIS A 269 12.69 -2.18 -15.08
N TYR A 270 12.83 -3.28 -14.33
CA TYR A 270 12.58 -3.36 -12.89
C TYR A 270 13.72 -2.75 -12.06
N THR A 271 14.11 -1.53 -12.43
CA THR A 271 15.14 -0.72 -11.79
C THR A 271 14.59 -0.06 -10.52
N ARG A 272 15.48 0.43 -9.67
CA ARG A 272 15.08 1.25 -8.50
C ARG A 272 14.28 2.49 -8.92
N ALA A 273 14.67 3.12 -10.01
CA ALA A 273 13.99 4.31 -10.55
C ALA A 273 12.54 3.98 -10.94
N PHE A 274 12.34 2.88 -11.67
CA PHE A 274 10.99 2.43 -12.05
C PHE A 274 10.14 2.10 -10.82
N ARG A 275 10.69 1.34 -9.86
CA ARG A 275 9.97 1.02 -8.62
C ARG A 275 9.54 2.27 -7.86
N LEU A 276 10.45 3.23 -7.68
CA LEU A 276 10.14 4.50 -7.04
C LEU A 276 9.07 5.28 -7.80
N GLN A 277 9.16 5.33 -9.14
CA GLN A 277 8.17 5.98 -9.98
C GLN A 277 6.77 5.35 -9.80
N VAL A 278 6.67 4.02 -9.78
CA VAL A 278 5.39 3.33 -9.52
C VAL A 278 4.83 3.72 -8.16
N TYR A 279 5.65 3.68 -7.10
CA TYR A 279 5.19 4.09 -5.78
C TYR A 279 4.73 5.55 -5.74
N VAL A 280 5.50 6.48 -6.30
CA VAL A 280 5.16 7.91 -6.31
C VAL A 280 3.87 8.17 -7.08
N VAL A 281 3.73 7.61 -8.29
CA VAL A 281 2.55 7.81 -9.14
C VAL A 281 1.31 7.22 -8.47
N VAL A 282 1.39 5.97 -7.99
CA VAL A 282 0.26 5.31 -7.32
C VAL A 282 -0.12 6.05 -6.04
N CYS A 283 0.85 6.43 -5.21
CA CYS A 283 0.58 7.18 -3.98
C CYS A 283 -0.04 8.53 -4.30
N ARG A 284 0.51 9.30 -5.25
CA ARG A 284 -0.04 10.61 -5.64
C ARG A 284 -1.50 10.50 -6.07
N LEU A 285 -1.82 9.51 -6.91
CA LEU A 285 -3.17 9.32 -7.43
C LEU A 285 -4.16 8.86 -6.34
N LEU A 286 -3.76 7.94 -5.46
CA LEU A 286 -4.65 7.41 -4.43
C LEU A 286 -4.77 8.30 -3.19
N PHE A 287 -3.75 9.11 -2.89
CA PHE A 287 -3.83 10.15 -1.86
C PHE A 287 -4.56 11.41 -2.35
N GLY A 288 -4.51 11.68 -3.66
CA GLY A 288 -5.08 12.90 -4.24
C GLY A 288 -4.21 14.15 -4.02
N PHE A 289 -2.94 13.99 -3.65
CA PHE A 289 -2.00 15.10 -3.46
C PHE A 289 -0.56 14.70 -3.80
N ASP A 290 0.28 15.71 -4.08
CA ASP A 290 1.70 15.49 -4.35
C ASP A 290 2.45 14.96 -3.13
N VAL A 291 3.27 13.93 -3.36
CA VAL A 291 4.08 13.24 -2.37
C VAL A 291 5.57 13.44 -2.63
N CYS A 292 6.36 13.54 -1.57
CA CYS A 292 7.82 13.61 -1.65
C CYS A 292 8.36 12.22 -1.97
N ALA A 293 9.20 12.09 -3.00
CA ALA A 293 9.71 10.80 -3.45
C ALA A 293 10.56 10.13 -2.36
N VAL A 294 11.34 10.90 -1.60
CA VAL A 294 12.11 10.40 -0.45
C VAL A 294 11.20 9.81 0.60
N THR A 295 10.11 10.50 0.98
CA THR A 295 9.18 10.01 2.00
C THR A 295 8.50 8.73 1.54
N VAL A 296 8.10 8.68 0.27
CA VAL A 296 7.51 7.48 -0.35
C VAL A 296 8.48 6.31 -0.32
N LEU A 297 9.74 6.53 -0.71
CA LEU A 297 10.78 5.50 -0.70
C LEU A 297 11.01 4.95 0.71
N ARG A 298 11.22 5.83 1.69
CA ARG A 298 11.45 5.41 3.10
C ARG A 298 10.25 4.67 3.69
N THR A 299 9.04 5.11 3.35
CA THR A 299 7.81 4.46 3.82
C THR A 299 7.63 3.10 3.16
N ALA A 300 7.92 2.98 1.86
CA ALA A 300 7.89 1.72 1.15
C ALA A 300 8.91 0.72 1.71
N GLU A 301 10.15 1.16 1.98
CA GLU A 301 11.19 0.34 2.63
C GLU A 301 10.76 -0.13 4.02
N ALA A 302 10.09 0.71 4.80
CA ALA A 302 9.56 0.35 6.11
C ALA A 302 8.43 -0.69 6.04
N TYR A 303 7.59 -0.63 5.01
CA TYR A 303 6.47 -1.56 4.81
C TYR A 303 6.89 -2.86 4.12
N PHE A 304 7.89 -2.81 3.24
CA PHE A 304 8.35 -3.91 2.41
C PHE A 304 9.88 -3.98 2.42
N PRO A 305 10.51 -4.38 3.53
CA PRO A 305 11.98 -4.38 3.61
C PRO A 305 12.64 -5.43 2.72
N GLU A 306 11.92 -6.45 2.27
CA GLU A 306 12.42 -7.39 1.26
C GLU A 306 12.65 -6.73 -0.11
N GLU A 307 12.00 -5.59 -0.38
CA GLU A 307 12.22 -4.77 -1.59
C GLU A 307 13.35 -3.76 -1.42
N ALA A 308 13.79 -3.51 -0.18
CA ALA A 308 14.83 -2.53 0.10
C ALA A 308 16.16 -3.01 -0.52
N PRO A 309 16.79 -2.22 -1.40
CA PRO A 309 18.07 -2.60 -1.98
C PRO A 309 19.17 -2.61 -0.93
N ALA A 310 20.09 -3.56 -1.03
CA ALA A 310 21.35 -3.51 -0.29
C ALA A 310 22.22 -2.37 -0.85
N GLY A 311 22.26 -1.21 -0.17
CA GLY A 311 23.25 -0.14 -0.37
C GLY A 311 23.08 0.85 -1.56
N SER A 312 23.71 2.02 -1.39
CA SER A 312 24.18 3.09 -2.31
C SER A 312 23.32 3.64 -3.48
N GLU A 313 22.32 2.96 -4.03
CA GLU A 313 21.66 3.40 -5.29
C GLU A 313 20.56 4.48 -5.14
N ALA A 314 20.43 5.14 -3.97
CA ALA A 314 19.26 5.96 -3.64
C ALA A 314 19.20 7.27 -4.43
N ALA A 315 20.35 7.87 -4.69
CA ALA A 315 20.46 9.19 -5.31
C ALA A 315 20.09 9.17 -6.80
N ALA A 316 20.45 8.11 -7.54
CA ALA A 316 20.18 8.02 -8.98
C ALA A 316 18.69 7.87 -9.29
N ALA A 317 17.96 7.07 -8.49
CA ALA A 317 16.53 6.83 -8.66
C ALA A 317 15.67 8.09 -8.47
N LEU A 318 16.07 8.98 -7.54
CA LEU A 318 15.38 10.24 -7.27
C LEU A 318 15.43 11.19 -8.48
N SER A 319 16.54 11.24 -9.20
CA SER A 319 16.71 12.15 -10.34
C SER A 319 15.83 11.83 -11.56
N VAL A 320 15.47 10.54 -11.74
CA VAL A 320 14.64 10.06 -12.86
C VAL A 320 13.16 10.26 -12.56
N ALA A 321 12.73 9.97 -11.32
CA ALA A 321 11.35 10.17 -10.89
C ALA A 321 10.91 11.64 -10.92
N GLN A 322 11.85 12.60 -10.90
CA GLN A 322 11.57 14.04 -10.90
C GLN A 322 11.39 14.67 -12.29
N ARG A 323 11.73 13.96 -13.39
CA ARG A 323 11.77 14.53 -14.76
C ARG A 323 10.57 14.16 -15.64
N ARG A 324 9.59 13.39 -15.16
CA ARG A 324 8.41 12.94 -15.90
C ARG A 324 7.15 13.06 -15.03
#